data_AF-L1NRZ7-F1
#
_entry.id   AF-L1NRZ7-F1
#
_cell.length_a   1.000
_cell.length_b   1.000
_cell.length_c   1.000
_cell.angle_alpha   90.00
_cell.angle_beta   90.00
_cell.angle_gamma   90.00
#
_symmetry.space_group_name_H-M   'P 1'
#
loop_
_entity.id
_entity.type
_entity.pdbx_description
1 polymer ?
#
loop_
_entity_poly.entity_id
_entity_poly.type
_entity_poly.pdbx_seq_one_letter_code
_entity_poly.pdbx_strand_id
1 'polypeptide(L)'
;MGFIEIRDHIIGFIVGLLADAIGILAYILIFSQHSIYDTLLDAFDKGYLGKLILLGALLNLAVFFFFIHRYENERARGVLIATALLAVVILVLQII
;
A
#
# COMPACT_ATOMS: atom_id res chain seq x y z
N MET A 1 -16.75 -13.29 19.71
CA MET A 1 -15.28 -13.13 19.55
C MET A 1 -14.93 -12.87 18.08
N GLY A 2 -15.17 -13.81 17.15
CA GLY A 2 -14.75 -13.67 15.74
C GLY A 2 -15.28 -12.46 14.95
N PHE A 3 -16.46 -11.92 15.28
CA PHE A 3 -17.00 -10.74 14.58
C PHE A 3 -16.15 -9.47 14.78
N ILE A 4 -15.49 -9.35 15.95
CA ILE A 4 -14.61 -8.22 16.28
C ILE A 4 -13.29 -8.34 15.50
N GLU A 5 -12.73 -9.55 15.44
CA GLU A 5 -11.52 -9.85 14.68
C GLU A 5 -11.69 -9.55 13.19
N ILE A 6 -12.80 -9.97 12.58
CA ILE A 6 -13.10 -9.68 11.17
C ILE A 6 -13.16 -8.17 10.91
N ARG A 7 -13.84 -7.42 11.80
CA ARG A 7 -13.92 -5.97 11.69
C ARG A 7 -12.54 -5.32 11.76
N ASP A 8 -11.70 -5.76 12.69
CA ASP A 8 -10.36 -5.20 12.85
C ASP A 8 -9.42 -5.57 11.68
N HIS A 9 -9.54 -6.76 11.11
CA HIS A 9 -8.88 -7.12 9.85
C HIS A 9 -9.29 -6.20 8.69
N ILE A 10 -10.59 -5.92 8.54
CA ILE A 10 -11.10 -5.03 7.49
C ILE A 10 -10.57 -3.61 7.67
N ILE A 11 -10.57 -3.10 8.91
CA ILE A 11 -10.01 -1.77 9.23
C ILE A 11 -8.54 -1.74 8.86
N GLY A 12 -7.75 -2.72 9.31
CA GLY A 12 -6.34 -2.82 8.99
C GLY A 12 -6.08 -2.86 7.48
N PHE A 13 -6.85 -3.67 6.75
CA PHE A 13 -6.75 -3.80 5.30
C PHE A 13 -6.99 -2.47 4.58
N ILE A 14 -8.07 -1.76 4.94
CA ILE A 14 -8.40 -0.45 4.34
C ILE A 14 -7.31 0.57 4.67
N VAL A 15 -6.86 0.63 5.92
CA VAL A 15 -5.80 1.57 6.33
C VAL A 15 -4.49 1.25 5.60
N GLY A 16 -4.14 -0.02 5.41
CA GLY A 16 -2.96 -0.45 4.64
C GLY A 16 -3.00 0.01 3.18
N LEU A 17 -4.14 -0.14 2.51
CA LEU A 17 -4.33 0.34 1.13
C LEU A 17 -4.27 1.88 1.04
N LEU A 18 -4.89 2.58 2.00
CA LEU A 18 -4.83 4.04 2.03
C LEU A 18 -3.40 4.54 2.30
N ALA A 19 -2.67 3.89 3.20
CA ALA A 19 -1.29 4.23 3.48
C ALA A 19 -0.40 4.03 2.24
N ASP A 20 -0.61 2.93 1.51
CA ASP A 20 0.11 2.68 0.25
C ASP A 20 -0.18 3.78 -0.79
N ALA A 21 -1.46 4.09 -1.01
CA ALA A 21 -1.88 5.16 -1.92
C ALA A 21 -1.30 6.53 -1.52
N ILE A 22 -1.31 6.85 -0.22
CA ILE A 22 -0.69 8.08 0.30
C ILE A 22 0.82 8.06 0.06
N GLY A 23 1.49 6.93 0.24
CA GLY A 23 2.92 6.79 -0.03
C GLY A 23 3.27 7.02 -1.50
N ILE A 24 2.49 6.46 -2.42
CA ILE A 24 2.61 6.71 -3.87
C ILE A 24 2.40 8.19 -4.17
N LEU A 25 1.32 8.79 -3.66
CA LEU A 25 1.01 10.20 -3.89
C LEU A 25 2.09 11.12 -3.31
N ALA A 26 2.57 10.84 -2.10
CA ALA A 26 3.65 11.59 -1.49
C ALA A 26 4.92 11.52 -2.34
N TYR A 27 5.27 10.34 -2.85
CA TYR A 27 6.42 10.22 -3.76
C TYR A 27 6.24 11.07 -5.02
N ILE A 28 5.08 10.96 -5.68
CA ILE A 28 4.81 11.72 -6.91
C ILE A 28 4.88 13.23 -6.63
N LEU A 29 4.25 13.70 -5.55
CA LEU A 29 4.20 15.13 -5.23
C LEU A 29 5.56 15.71 -4.81
N ILE A 30 6.44 14.91 -4.21
CA ILE A 30 7.77 15.36 -3.75
C ILE A 30 8.81 15.24 -4.87
N PHE A 31 8.76 14.18 -5.68
CA PHE A 31 9.83 13.82 -6.61
C PHE A 31 9.47 13.97 -8.09
N SER A 32 8.18 13.97 -8.47
CA SER A 32 7.80 14.12 -9.87
C SER A 32 7.75 15.59 -10.31
N GLN A 33 8.21 15.84 -11.54
CA GLN A 33 8.09 17.12 -12.24
C GLN A 33 6.77 17.22 -13.02
N HIS A 34 6.01 16.12 -13.12
CA HIS A 34 4.78 16.00 -13.90
C HIS A 34 3.54 15.94 -13.02
N SER A 35 2.35 16.06 -13.62
CA SER A 35 1.10 15.87 -12.90
C SER A 35 0.98 14.43 -12.38
N ILE A 36 0.09 14.21 -11.39
CA ILE A 36 -0.14 12.87 -10.85
C ILE A 36 -0.60 11.90 -11.95
N TYR A 37 -1.51 12.35 -12.81
CA TYR A 37 -2.03 11.55 -13.91
C TYR A 37 -0.91 11.19 -14.90
N ASP A 38 -0.13 12.17 -15.34
CA ASP A 38 0.94 11.94 -16.31
C ASP A 38 2.03 11.03 -15.74
N THR A 39 2.37 11.18 -14.45
CA THR A 39 3.36 10.33 -13.79
C THR A 39 2.90 8.89 -13.69
N LEU A 40 1.63 8.65 -13.36
CA LEU A 40 1.06 7.30 -13.28
C LEU A 40 0.95 6.65 -14.67
N LEU A 41 0.54 7.41 -15.68
CA LEU A 41 0.48 6.96 -17.06
C LEU A 41 1.88 6.60 -17.59
N ASP A 42 2.86 7.48 -17.36
CA ASP A 42 4.26 7.24 -17.73
C ASP A 42 4.83 6.00 -17.01
N ALA A 43 4.51 5.83 -15.73
CA ALA A 43 4.92 4.68 -14.95
C ALA A 43 4.34 3.36 -15.48
N PHE A 44 3.10 3.40 -15.95
CA PHE A 44 2.47 2.26 -16.60
C PHE A 44 3.15 1.97 -17.96
N ASP A 45 3.26 2.97 -18.83
CA ASP A 45 3.79 2.82 -20.19
C ASP A 45 5.26 2.41 -20.21
N LYS A 46 6.06 2.89 -19.27
CA LYS A 46 7.49 2.53 -19.12
C LYS A 46 7.72 1.33 -18.19
N GLY A 47 6.67 0.67 -17.71
CA GLY A 47 6.76 -0.57 -16.94
C GLY A 47 7.41 -0.44 -15.56
N TYR A 48 7.34 0.73 -14.92
CA TYR A 48 7.87 0.95 -13.56
C TYR A 48 6.77 1.21 -12.52
N LEU A 49 5.49 1.11 -12.88
CA LEU A 49 4.36 1.28 -11.96
C LEU A 49 4.47 0.37 -10.72
N GLY A 50 4.90 -0.89 -10.90
CA GLY A 50 5.13 -1.80 -9.77
C GLY A 50 6.18 -1.28 -8.78
N LYS A 51 7.20 -0.54 -9.26
CA LYS A 51 8.21 0.09 -8.39
C LYS A 51 7.65 1.27 -7.62
N LEU A 52 6.71 2.03 -8.20
CA LEU A 52 6.00 3.09 -7.48
C LEU A 52 5.15 2.52 -6.34
N ILE A 53 4.39 1.45 -6.62
CA ILE A 53 3.58 0.76 -5.61
C ILE A 53 4.47 0.22 -4.50
N LEU A 54 5.62 -0.40 -4.85
CA LEU A 54 6.59 -0.88 -3.86
C LEU A 54 7.10 0.25 -2.94
N LEU A 55 7.24 1.47 -3.48
CA LEU A 55 7.64 2.63 -2.68
C LEU A 55 6.51 3.10 -1.76
N GLY A 56 5.26 3.05 -2.24
CA GLY A 56 4.06 3.26 -1.41
C GLY A 56 4.01 2.30 -0.23
N ALA A 57 4.41 1.04 -0.44
CA ALA A 57 4.36 0.00 0.57
C ALA A 57 5.25 0.29 1.79
N LEU A 58 6.24 1.19 1.66
CA LEU A 58 7.02 1.67 2.80
C LEU A 58 6.15 2.39 3.84
N LEU A 59 5.16 3.18 3.39
CA LEU A 59 4.26 3.88 4.30
C LEU A 59 3.24 2.93 4.93
N ASN A 60 2.76 1.95 4.16
CA ASN A 60 1.98 0.84 4.71
C ASN A 60 2.77 0.08 5.79
N LEU A 61 4.05 -0.22 5.57
CA LEU A 61 4.89 -0.89 6.56
C LEU A 61 5.04 -0.06 7.86
N ALA A 62 5.12 1.26 7.75
CA ALA A 62 5.10 2.14 8.92
C ALA A 62 3.78 2.03 9.71
N VAL A 63 2.64 1.98 9.01
CA VAL A 63 1.32 1.74 9.64
C VAL A 63 1.23 0.36 10.28
N PHE A 64 1.80 -0.67 9.65
CA PHE A 64 1.86 -2.01 10.21
C PHE A 64 2.60 -2.02 11.57
N PHE A 65 3.79 -1.42 11.62
CA PHE A 65 4.53 -1.30 12.88
C PHE A 65 3.83 -0.43 13.91
N PHE A 66 3.12 0.62 13.48
CA PHE A 66 2.29 1.44 14.37
C PHE A 66 1.21 0.61 15.08
N PHE A 67 0.50 -0.27 14.37
CA PHE A 67 -0.51 -1.13 14.99
C PHE A 67 0.10 -2.19 15.91
N ILE A 68 1.25 -2.78 15.55
CA ILE A 68 1.98 -3.69 16.44
C ILE A 68 2.36 -2.99 17.74
N HIS A 69 2.90 -1.77 17.66
CA HIS A 69 3.33 -1.02 18.83
C HIS A 69 2.16 -0.69 19.79
N ARG A 70 0.94 -0.62 19.27
CA ARG A 70 -0.29 -0.41 20.04
C ARG A 70 -0.97 -1.70 20.51
N TYR A 71 -0.36 -2.86 20.30
CA TYR A 71 -0.94 -4.17 20.57
C TYR A 71 -2.23 -4.46 19.76
N GLU A 72 -2.44 -3.78 18.64
CA GLU A 72 -3.60 -3.96 17.75
C GLU A 72 -3.32 -5.01 16.66
N ASN A 73 -3.01 -6.24 17.09
CA ASN A 73 -2.52 -7.31 16.21
C ASN A 73 -3.47 -7.68 15.06
N GLU A 74 -4.79 -7.72 15.29
CA GLU A 74 -5.77 -8.05 14.24
C GLU A 74 -5.82 -6.96 13.14
N ARG A 75 -5.63 -5.69 13.50
CA ARG A 75 -5.48 -4.61 12.51
C ARG A 75 -4.15 -4.72 11.76
N ALA A 76 -3.07 -5.01 12.47
CA ALA A 76 -1.77 -5.24 11.84
C ALA A 76 -1.83 -6.40 10.81
N ARG A 77 -2.54 -7.50 11.13
CA ARG A 77 -2.81 -8.58 10.18
C ARG A 77 -3.59 -8.12 8.96
N GLY A 78 -4.61 -7.28 9.16
CA GLY A 78 -5.34 -6.65 8.05
C GLY A 78 -4.42 -5.88 7.11
N VAL A 79 -3.49 -5.09 7.66
CA VAL A 79 -2.49 -4.36 6.88
C VAL A 79 -1.60 -5.31 6.08
N LEU A 80 -1.11 -6.41 6.68
CA LEU A 80 -0.32 -7.42 5.97
C LEU A 80 -1.08 -8.07 4.80
N ILE A 81 -2.37 -8.33 4.96
CA ILE A 81 -3.21 -8.88 3.88
C ILE A 81 -3.25 -7.89 2.71
N ALA A 82 -3.39 -6.58 2.97
CA ALA A 82 -3.31 -5.55 1.93
C ALA A 82 -1.94 -5.53 1.25
N THR A 83 -0.86 -5.62 2.03
CA THR A 83 0.51 -5.68 1.49
C THR A 83 0.75 -6.91 0.63
N ALA A 84 0.27 -8.09 1.05
CA ALA A 84 0.38 -9.32 0.27
C ALA A 84 -0.42 -9.23 -1.04
N LEU A 85 -1.62 -8.66 -1.01
CA LEU A 85 -2.42 -8.42 -2.21
C LEU A 85 -1.69 -7.48 -3.18
N LEU A 86 -1.15 -6.37 -2.69
CA LEU A 86 -0.39 -5.43 -3.51
C LEU A 86 0.90 -6.06 -4.05
N ALA A 87 1.58 -6.92 -3.29
CA ALA A 87 2.73 -7.66 -3.79
C ALA A 87 2.35 -8.56 -4.98
N VAL A 88 1.19 -9.23 -4.93
CA VAL A 88 0.68 -9.99 -6.09
C VAL A 88 0.39 -9.06 -7.28
N VAL A 89 -0.19 -7.88 -7.04
CA VAL A 89 -0.43 -6.88 -8.10
C VAL A 89 0.89 -6.43 -8.75
N ILE A 90 1.92 -6.12 -7.95
CA ILE A 90 3.25 -5.76 -8.44
C ILE A 90 3.84 -6.89 -9.30
N LEU A 91 3.75 -8.14 -8.83
CA LEU A 91 4.24 -9.29 -9.60
C LEU A 91 3.55 -9.41 -10.95
N VAL A 92 2.22 -9.26 -11.00
CA VAL A 92 1.46 -9.28 -12.26
C VAL A 92 1.88 -8.14 -13.18
N LEU A 93 2.01 -6.91 -12.65
CA LEU A 93 2.44 -5.74 -13.42
C LEU A 93 3.88 -5.85 -13.97
N GLN A 94 4.73 -6.64 -13.34
CA GLN A 94 6.14 -6.77 -13.75
C GLN A 94 6.39 -7.94 -14.70
N ILE A 95 5.45 -8.89 -14.78
CA ILE A 95 5.50 -10.04 -15.69
C ILE A 95 4.87 -9.71 -17.05
N ILE A 96 3.86 -8.84 -17.08
CA ILE A 96 3.19 -8.35 -18.30
C ILE A 96 4.03 -7.23 -18.92
#